data_AF-A0A1J4TUF9-F1
#
_entry.id   AF-A0A1J4TUF9-F1
#
_cell.length_a   1.000
_cell.length_b   1.000
_cell.length_c   1.000
_cell.angle_alpha   90.00
_cell.angle_beta   90.00
_cell.angle_gamma   90.00
#
_symmetry.space_group_name_H-M   'P 1'
#
loop_
_entity.id
_entity.type
_entity.pdbx_description
1 polymer ?
#
loop_
_entity_poly.entity_id
_entity_poly.type
_entity_poly.pdbx_seq_one_letter_code
_entity_poly.pdbx_strand_id
1 'polypeptide(L)'
;MAVSSYEHKSFELFLNALKTKATIGKIDIYQYISNAHYKDMDNMKFAFATIPGSMAFFYYTGSLLFVYFGMLVFSLVMLLLEYYLYLWYKSALLVSAIGMYLANAVAQFGLMPINFLKSMFFTFSFLLIFKLIKIKKV
;
A
#
# COMPACT_ATOMS: atom_id res chain seq x y z
N MET A 1 1.66 -15.40 -8.64
CA MET A 1 1.20 -16.79 -8.84
C MET A 1 0.76 -17.49 -7.55
N ALA A 2 1.30 -17.12 -6.38
CA ALA A 2 0.83 -17.67 -5.08
C ALA A 2 -0.66 -17.43 -4.79
N VAL A 3 -1.15 -16.18 -4.93
CA VAL A 3 -2.58 -15.89 -4.68
C VAL A 3 -3.48 -16.56 -5.71
N SER A 4 -3.03 -16.71 -6.96
CA SER A 4 -3.85 -17.32 -8.01
C SER A 4 -4.22 -18.77 -7.70
N SER A 5 -3.28 -19.54 -7.15
CA SER A 5 -3.48 -20.94 -6.75
C SER A 5 -4.16 -21.12 -5.39
N TYR A 6 -4.42 -20.04 -4.63
CA TYR A 6 -5.04 -20.16 -3.32
C TYR A 6 -6.54 -20.44 -3.43
N GLU A 7 -7.03 -21.53 -2.86
CA GLU A 7 -8.45 -21.93 -3.04
C GLU A 7 -9.44 -21.06 -2.25
N HIS A 8 -9.05 -20.57 -1.07
CA HIS A 8 -9.93 -19.82 -0.17
C HIS A 8 -9.89 -18.30 -0.39
N LYS A 9 -9.86 -17.86 -1.66
CA LYS A 9 -10.02 -16.44 -1.99
C LYS A 9 -11.44 -15.99 -1.65
N SER A 10 -11.57 -14.87 -0.96
CA SER A 10 -12.86 -14.29 -0.58
C SER A 10 -12.76 -12.80 -0.31
N PHE A 11 -13.89 -12.10 -0.35
CA PHE A 11 -13.94 -10.70 0.06
C PHE A 11 -13.58 -10.52 1.54
N GLU A 12 -13.86 -11.53 2.38
CA GLU A 12 -13.46 -11.55 3.78
C GLU A 12 -11.93 -11.60 3.93
N LEU A 13 -11.23 -12.43 3.13
CA LEU A 13 -9.77 -12.47 3.11
C LEU A 13 -9.17 -11.10 2.75
N PHE A 14 -9.76 -10.43 1.75
CA PHE A 14 -9.37 -9.08 1.37
C PHE A 14 -9.55 -8.08 2.53
N LEU A 15 -10.70 -8.08 3.20
CA LEU A 15 -10.96 -7.19 4.34
C LEU A 15 -10.06 -7.49 5.53
N ASN A 16 -9.79 -8.76 5.80
CA ASN A 16 -8.87 -9.18 6.84
C ASN A 16 -7.46 -8.68 6.51
N ALA A 17 -6.96 -8.92 5.30
CA ALA A 17 -5.67 -8.41 4.84
C ALA A 17 -5.57 -6.88 4.88
N LEU A 18 -6.66 -6.15 4.59
CA LEU A 18 -6.69 -4.69 4.69
C LEU A 18 -6.48 -4.20 6.14
N LYS A 19 -7.03 -4.92 7.12
CA LYS A 19 -7.01 -4.55 8.54
C LYS A 19 -5.82 -5.12 9.30
N THR A 20 -5.11 -6.08 8.72
CA THR A 20 -3.96 -6.74 9.33
C THR A 20 -2.86 -5.74 9.68
N LYS A 21 -2.27 -5.95 10.86
CA LYS A 21 -1.09 -5.23 11.35
C LYS A 21 0.00 -6.24 11.61
N ALA A 22 1.24 -5.86 11.34
CA ALA A 22 2.40 -6.64 11.68
C ALA A 22 2.49 -6.75 13.20
N THR A 23 2.52 -7.98 13.71
CA THR A 23 2.70 -8.29 15.12
C THR A 23 3.81 -9.31 15.24
N ILE A 24 4.72 -9.09 16.19
CA ILE A 24 5.82 -10.01 16.49
C ILE A 24 5.25 -11.40 16.79
N GLY A 25 5.88 -12.45 16.26
CA GLY A 25 5.45 -13.83 16.44
C GLY A 25 4.28 -14.29 15.57
N LYS A 26 3.69 -13.43 14.73
CA LYS A 26 2.65 -13.84 13.76
C LYS A 26 3.16 -13.80 12.33
N ILE A 27 2.81 -14.84 11.59
CA ILE A 27 3.09 -14.98 10.16
C ILE A 27 2.14 -14.08 9.38
N ASP A 28 2.65 -13.37 8.38
CA ASP A 28 1.85 -12.54 7.48
C ASP A 28 0.91 -13.40 6.60
N ILE A 29 -0.28 -12.88 6.27
CA ILE A 29 -1.28 -13.58 5.46
C ILE A 29 -0.69 -14.02 4.12
N TYR A 30 0.09 -13.16 3.47
CA TYR A 30 0.69 -13.50 2.18
C TYR A 30 1.81 -14.54 2.33
N GLN A 31 2.54 -14.52 3.43
CA GLN A 31 3.58 -15.51 3.71
C GLN A 31 2.98 -16.90 3.89
N TYR A 32 1.81 -16.99 4.53
CA TYR A 32 1.03 -18.22 4.59
C TYR A 32 0.57 -18.68 3.19
N ILE A 33 -0.03 -17.78 2.40
CA ILE A 33 -0.55 -18.09 1.05
C ILE A 33 0.57 -18.50 0.07
N SER A 34 1.73 -17.87 0.15
CA SER A 34 2.87 -18.15 -0.71
C SER A 34 3.67 -19.38 -0.31
N ASN A 35 3.35 -19.98 0.84
CA ASN A 35 4.09 -21.10 1.41
C ASN A 35 5.60 -20.80 1.53
N ALA A 36 5.95 -19.54 1.77
CA ALA A 36 7.34 -19.09 1.76
C ALA A 36 8.11 -19.65 2.96
N HIS A 37 9.38 -19.98 2.76
CA HIS A 37 10.26 -20.59 3.78
C HIS A 37 10.36 -19.77 5.08
N TYR A 38 10.17 -18.45 4.99
CA TYR A 38 10.16 -17.55 6.14
C TYR A 38 9.10 -17.90 7.19
N LYS A 39 8.03 -18.63 6.83
CA LYS A 39 7.00 -19.07 7.79
C LYS A 39 7.55 -20.01 8.87
N ASP A 40 8.60 -20.76 8.54
CA ASP A 40 9.20 -21.80 9.40
C ASP A 40 10.39 -21.26 10.23
N MET A 41 10.71 -19.96 10.10
CA MET A 41 11.76 -19.31 10.89
C MET A 41 11.25 -18.88 12.27
N ASP A 42 12.19 -18.57 13.18
CA ASP A 42 11.87 -18.02 14.50
C ASP A 42 11.28 -16.60 14.38
N ASN A 43 9.95 -16.54 14.27
CA ASN A 43 9.17 -15.31 14.13
C ASN A 43 9.14 -14.44 15.39
N MET A 44 9.71 -14.91 16.52
CA MET A 44 9.92 -14.10 17.73
C MET A 44 11.22 -13.29 17.64
N LYS A 45 12.18 -13.79 16.85
CA LYS A 45 13.50 -13.17 16.69
C LYS A 45 13.62 -12.38 15.38
N PHE A 46 12.97 -12.83 14.32
CA PHE A 46 13.03 -12.20 13.00
C PHE A 46 11.63 -11.96 12.42
N ALA A 47 11.38 -10.74 11.96
CA ALA A 47 10.15 -10.38 11.26
C ALA A 47 10.44 -10.28 9.76
N PHE A 48 10.40 -11.42 9.07
CA PHE A 48 10.46 -11.46 7.61
C PHE A 48 9.04 -11.44 7.04
N ALA A 49 8.88 -10.75 5.91
CA ALA A 49 7.62 -10.75 5.17
C ALA A 49 7.89 -10.81 3.67
N THR A 50 7.19 -11.72 3.00
CA THR A 50 7.14 -11.70 1.53
C THR A 50 6.19 -10.59 1.11
N ILE A 51 6.57 -9.77 0.13
CA ILE A 51 5.81 -8.57 -0.25
C ILE A 51 4.86 -8.91 -1.41
N PRO A 52 3.53 -8.97 -1.19
CA PRO A 52 2.60 -8.98 -2.31
C PRO A 52 2.45 -7.58 -2.89
N GLY A 53 2.49 -7.49 -4.22
CA GLY A 53 2.11 -6.26 -4.91
C GLY A 53 0.60 -5.95 -4.75
N SER A 54 0.23 -4.71 -5.05
CA SER A 54 -1.16 -4.23 -5.01
C SER A 54 -2.15 -5.12 -5.79
N MET A 55 -1.75 -5.63 -6.96
CA MET A 55 -2.57 -6.56 -7.75
C MET A 55 -2.88 -7.86 -7.01
N ALA A 56 -1.88 -8.44 -6.32
CA ALA A 56 -2.04 -9.67 -5.56
C ALA A 56 -3.00 -9.44 -4.37
N PHE A 57 -2.90 -8.27 -3.73
CA PHE A 57 -3.82 -7.87 -2.66
C PHE A 57 -5.28 -7.75 -3.14
N PHE A 58 -5.54 -7.04 -4.25
CA PHE A 58 -6.91 -6.96 -4.79
C PHE A 58 -7.44 -8.33 -5.21
N TYR A 59 -6.56 -9.23 -5.64
CA TYR A 59 -6.94 -10.58 -6.05
C TYR A 59 -7.29 -11.52 -4.89
N TYR A 60 -7.11 -11.11 -3.62
CA TYR A 60 -7.67 -11.85 -2.49
C TYR A 60 -9.18 -12.06 -2.58
N THR A 61 -9.89 -11.18 -3.30
CA THR A 61 -11.32 -11.32 -3.60
C THR A 61 -11.65 -12.46 -4.57
N GLY A 62 -10.68 -12.97 -5.34
CA GLY A 62 -10.90 -13.96 -6.41
C GLY A 62 -11.44 -13.40 -7.72
N SER A 63 -11.78 -12.11 -7.80
CA SER A 63 -12.38 -11.49 -8.98
C SER A 63 -11.37 -10.65 -9.77
N LEU A 64 -11.16 -10.98 -11.05
CA LEU A 64 -10.33 -10.17 -11.95
C LEU A 64 -10.94 -8.79 -12.23
N LEU A 65 -12.27 -8.67 -12.24
CA LEU A 65 -12.94 -7.38 -12.36
C LEU A 65 -12.61 -6.48 -11.16
N PHE A 66 -12.60 -7.06 -9.95
CA PHE A 66 -12.23 -6.31 -8.75
C PHE A 66 -10.76 -5.86 -8.79
N VAL A 67 -9.85 -6.70 -9.31
CA VAL A 67 -8.45 -6.28 -9.55
C VAL A 67 -8.38 -5.15 -10.54
N TYR A 68 -9.07 -5.26 -11.67
CA TYR A 68 -9.05 -4.23 -12.72
C TYR A 68 -9.53 -2.88 -12.19
N PHE A 69 -10.74 -2.84 -11.61
CA PHE A 69 -11.29 -1.59 -11.07
C PHE A 69 -10.50 -1.10 -9.85
N GLY A 70 -10.04 -2.00 -8.99
CA GLY A 70 -9.20 -1.67 -7.84
C GLY A 70 -7.90 -0.98 -8.26
N MET A 71 -7.18 -1.55 -9.24
CA MET A 71 -5.94 -0.97 -9.77
C MET A 71 -6.19 0.33 -10.55
N LEU A 72 -7.29 0.40 -11.32
CA LEU A 72 -7.67 1.61 -12.04
C LEU A 72 -7.93 2.77 -11.06
N VAL A 73 -8.76 2.55 -10.05
CA VAL A 73 -9.03 3.56 -9.02
C VAL A 73 -7.75 3.91 -8.26
N PHE A 74 -6.95 2.90 -7.90
CA PHE A 74 -5.72 3.13 -7.14
C PHE A 74 -4.71 3.97 -7.91
N SER A 75 -4.49 3.68 -9.20
CA SER A 75 -3.60 4.47 -10.06
C SER A 75 -4.12 5.89 -10.30
N LEU A 76 -5.42 6.07 -10.54
CA LEU A 76 -6.03 7.40 -10.67
C LEU A 76 -5.85 8.24 -9.42
N VAL A 77 -6.02 7.65 -8.22
CA VAL A 77 -5.78 8.36 -6.96
C VAL A 77 -4.33 8.85 -6.87
N MET A 78 -3.35 8.03 -7.23
CA MET A 78 -1.94 8.44 -7.21
C MET A 78 -1.66 9.58 -8.19
N LEU A 79 -2.16 9.47 -9.43
CA LEU A 79 -2.00 10.51 -10.45
C LEU A 79 -2.65 11.84 -10.03
N LEU A 80 -3.86 11.78 -9.46
CA LEU A 80 -4.55 12.97 -8.97
C LEU A 80 -3.75 13.65 -7.84
N LEU A 81 -3.18 12.87 -6.92
CA LEU A 81 -2.36 13.41 -5.83
C LEU A 81 -1.12 14.14 -6.35
N GLU A 82 -0.40 13.55 -7.32
CA GLU A 82 0.75 14.20 -7.96
C GLU A 82 0.34 15.48 -8.70
N TYR A 83 -0.76 15.41 -9.45
CA TYR A 83 -1.30 16.54 -10.20
C TYR A 83 -1.67 17.72 -9.28
N TYR A 84 -2.42 17.47 -8.20
CA TYR A 84 -2.78 18.52 -7.24
C TYR A 84 -1.57 19.09 -6.50
N LEU A 85 -0.59 18.24 -6.15
CA LEU A 85 0.66 18.72 -5.57
C LEU A 85 1.42 19.65 -6.54
N TYR A 86 1.47 19.29 -7.82
CA TYR A 86 2.08 20.14 -8.84
C TYR A 86 1.35 21.49 -8.95
N LEU A 87 0.01 21.49 -8.99
CA LEU A 87 -0.77 22.72 -9.05
C LEU A 87 -0.53 23.64 -7.85
N TRP A 88 -0.40 23.08 -6.64
CA TRP A 88 -0.23 23.88 -5.42
C TRP A 88 1.19 24.40 -5.22
N TYR A 89 2.20 23.59 -5.49
CA TYR A 89 3.59 23.95 -5.21
C TYR A 89 4.35 24.46 -6.42
N LYS A 90 3.89 24.14 -7.63
CA LYS A 90 4.56 24.46 -8.91
C LYS A 90 6.03 24.06 -8.90
N SER A 91 6.36 22.97 -8.21
CA SER A 91 7.72 22.45 -8.03
C SER A 91 7.80 21.03 -8.55
N ALA A 92 8.48 20.86 -9.69
CA ALA A 92 8.70 19.54 -10.29
C ALA A 92 9.49 18.61 -9.37
N LEU A 93 10.48 19.14 -8.63
CA LEU A 93 11.32 18.36 -7.72
C LEU A 93 10.52 17.76 -6.55
N LEU A 94 9.60 18.54 -5.97
CA LEU A 94 8.75 18.04 -4.88
C LEU A 94 7.82 16.92 -5.40
N VAL A 95 7.22 17.14 -6.57
CA VAL A 95 6.31 16.16 -7.18
C VAL A 95 7.05 14.89 -7.53
N SER A 96 8.27 14.96 -8.08
CA SER A 96 9.07 13.77 -8.38
C SER A 96 9.47 12.99 -7.11
N ALA A 97 9.80 13.69 -6.02
CA ALA A 97 10.14 13.05 -4.74
C ALA A 97 8.93 12.32 -4.15
N ILE A 98 7.73 12.94 -4.20
CA ILE A 98 6.50 12.31 -3.76
C ILE A 98 6.10 11.16 -4.69
N GLY A 99 6.25 11.30 -6.00
CA GLY A 99 5.95 10.23 -6.96
C GLY A 99 6.81 8.99 -6.75
N MET A 100 8.11 9.17 -6.46
CA MET A 100 8.99 8.05 -6.08
C MET A 100 8.51 7.35 -4.80
N TYR A 101 8.09 8.14 -3.79
CA TYR A 101 7.51 7.59 -2.56
C TYR A 101 6.21 6.83 -2.84
N LEU A 102 5.29 7.39 -3.63
CA LEU A 102 4.03 6.74 -4.00
C LEU A 102 4.27 5.44 -4.77
N ALA A 103 5.18 5.43 -5.74
CA ALA A 103 5.53 4.24 -6.53
C ALA A 103 6.04 3.10 -5.64
N ASN A 104 6.99 3.39 -4.74
CA ASN A 104 7.50 2.41 -3.78
C ASN A 104 6.41 1.87 -2.87
N ALA A 105 5.48 2.73 -2.50
CA ALA A 105 4.42 2.36 -1.59
C ALA A 105 3.29 1.57 -2.28
N VAL A 106 3.00 1.83 -3.56
CA VAL A 106 2.16 0.97 -4.41
C VAL A 106 2.77 -0.41 -4.58
N ALA A 107 4.09 -0.49 -4.82
CA ALA A 107 4.81 -1.75 -4.98
C ALA A 107 4.74 -2.61 -3.70
N GLN A 108 4.75 -1.97 -2.53
CA GLN A 108 4.72 -2.65 -1.22
C GLN A 108 3.32 -2.70 -0.59
N PHE A 109 2.30 -2.21 -1.29
CA PHE A 109 0.96 -1.96 -0.72
C PHE A 109 0.35 -3.20 -0.08
N GLY A 110 0.48 -4.36 -0.71
CA GLY A 110 -0.20 -5.57 -0.26
C GLY A 110 0.31 -6.13 1.07
N LEU A 111 1.47 -5.65 1.55
CA LEU A 111 2.07 -6.10 2.81
C LEU A 111 1.36 -5.44 4.00
N MET A 112 1.19 -4.11 3.97
CA MET A 112 0.52 -3.36 5.04
C MET A 112 -0.32 -2.19 4.50
N PRO A 113 -1.47 -2.48 3.88
CA PRO A 113 -2.32 -1.47 3.25
C PRO A 113 -2.70 -0.32 4.20
N ILE A 114 -3.08 -0.64 5.44
CA ILE A 114 -3.52 0.37 6.41
C ILE A 114 -2.38 1.31 6.85
N ASN A 115 -1.16 0.79 6.96
CA ASN A 115 -0.01 1.61 7.35
C ASN A 115 0.39 2.54 6.21
N PHE A 116 0.31 2.06 4.97
CA PHE A 116 0.48 2.92 3.81
C PHE A 116 -0.56 4.04 3.78
N LEU A 117 -1.85 3.73 3.92
CA LEU A 117 -2.91 4.75 3.94
C LEU A 117 -2.67 5.81 5.03
N LYS A 118 -2.21 5.39 6.22
CA LYS A 118 -1.81 6.32 7.29
C LYS A 118 -0.60 7.16 6.89
N SER A 119 0.43 6.55 6.32
CA SER A 119 1.64 7.25 5.88
C SER A 119 1.32 8.30 4.83
N MET A 120 0.48 7.98 3.84
CA MET A 120 -0.05 8.95 2.88
C MET A 120 -0.78 10.08 3.61
N PHE A 121 -1.74 9.74 4.47
CA PHE A 121 -2.52 10.75 5.19
C PHE A 121 -1.65 11.75 5.94
N PHE A 122 -0.62 11.28 6.66
CA PHE A 122 0.32 12.15 7.36
C PHE A 122 1.15 13.01 6.40
N THR A 123 1.70 12.41 5.33
CA THR A 123 2.51 13.13 4.34
C THR A 123 1.72 14.25 3.68
N PHE A 124 0.51 13.98 3.19
CA PHE A 124 -0.32 14.98 2.52
C PHE A 124 -0.87 16.02 3.49
N SER A 125 -1.20 15.64 4.73
CA SER A 125 -1.61 16.60 5.78
C SER A 125 -0.46 17.55 6.13
N PHE A 126 0.76 17.02 6.27
CA PHE A 126 1.94 17.84 6.52
C PHE A 126 2.20 18.84 5.38
N LEU A 127 2.13 18.38 4.13
CA LEU A 127 2.27 19.26 2.97
C LEU A 127 1.19 20.36 2.99
N LEU A 128 -0.07 19.99 3.19
CA LEU A 128 -1.16 20.97 3.29
C LEU A 128 -0.88 22.04 4.36
N ILE A 129 -0.51 21.64 5.57
CA ILE A 129 -0.16 22.55 6.67
C ILE A 129 1.02 23.45 6.29
N PHE A 130 2.08 22.87 5.72
CA PHE A 130 3.26 23.62 5.28
C PHE A 130 2.90 24.69 4.24
N LYS A 131 2.02 24.37 3.29
CA LYS A 131 1.52 25.34 2.31
C LYS A 131 0.75 26.47 2.98
N LEU A 132 -0.15 26.15 3.92
CA LEU A 132 -0.95 27.15 4.65
C LEU A 132 -0.08 28.11 5.49
N ILE A 133 0.96 27.59 6.15
CA ILE A 133 1.90 28.42 6.92
C ILE A 133 2.68 29.35 5.99
N LYS A 134 3.15 28.84 4.84
CA LYS A 134 3.88 29.66 3.87
C LYS A 134 3.03 30.79 3.30
N ILE A 135 1.74 30.54 3.03
CA ILE A 135 0.80 31.58 2.58
C ILE A 135 0.63 32.68 3.63
N LYS A 136 0.52 32.34 4.93
CA LYS A 136 0.33 33.35 6.00
C LYS A 136 1.55 34.22 6.28
N LYS A 137 2.75 33.80 5.86
CA LYS A 137 4.01 34.53 6.07
C LYS A 137 4.37 35.47 4.91
N VAL A 138 3.62 35.42 3.81
CA VAL A 138 3.74 36.31 2.64
C VAL A 138 2.61 37.31 2.71
#